data_AF-A0A938AWJ0-F1
#
_entry.id   AF-A0A938AWJ0-F1
#
_cell.length_a   1.000
_cell.length_b   1.000
_cell.length_c   1.000
_cell.angle_alpha   90.00
_cell.angle_beta   90.00
_cell.angle_gamma   90.00
#
_symmetry.space_group_name_H-M   'P 1'
#
loop_
_entity.id
_entity.type
_entity.pdbx_description
1 polymer ?
#
loop_
_entity_poly.entity_id
_entity_poly.type
_entity_poly.pdbx_seq_one_letter_code
_entity_poly.pdbx_strand_id
1 'polypeptide(L)'
;MSSEFVPIEGKSRGYWFAVAVVAAVLLFGFICFGVSYVEGHQLFGGSNVIPWGMPIVLAIYFIGLSAGSLILSSLTYVFGKVEYKPIARMAVFLAIVLIFGAMISIAVDLGRPEKFWRLFMFFYLNNMTSMFAINGILYGGYFVISILYFGVILAQQQMLTRIMGIIAVCWAVLVHMGTGAIFGFVEAREAWFSPIKPLEFLSAALTSGMALLIVVTIATFKLSGK
;
A
#
# COMPACT_ATOMS: atom_id res chain seq x y z
N MET A 1 18.35 -19.36 17.17
CA MET A 1 17.06 -19.09 17.82
C MET A 1 15.93 -19.37 16.85
N SER A 2 15.28 -20.52 16.98
CA SER A 2 13.98 -20.77 16.36
C SER A 2 12.96 -19.85 17.04
N SER A 3 12.40 -18.90 16.30
CA SER A 3 11.29 -18.10 16.79
C SER A 3 10.04 -18.99 16.81
N GLU A 4 9.72 -19.60 17.95
CA GLU A 4 8.42 -20.24 18.16
C GLU A 4 7.34 -19.15 18.18
N PHE A 5 6.36 -19.30 17.29
CA PHE A 5 5.22 -18.40 17.20
C PHE A 5 4.16 -18.90 18.18
N VAL A 6 3.94 -18.14 19.25
CA VAL A 6 2.91 -18.45 20.24
C VAL A 6 1.59 -17.83 19.77
N PRO A 7 0.51 -18.61 19.61
CA PRO A 7 -0.81 -18.06 19.31
C PRO A 7 -1.29 -17.21 20.50
N ILE A 8 -1.78 -16.01 20.21
CA ILE A 8 -2.36 -15.13 21.23
C ILE A 8 -3.79 -15.61 21.47
N GLU A 9 -4.16 -15.95 22.71
CA GLU A 9 -5.51 -16.46 23.04
C GLU A 9 -6.65 -15.45 22.78
N GLY A 10 -6.35 -14.16 22.64
CA GLY A 10 -7.34 -13.13 22.29
C GLY A 10 -8.36 -12.80 23.40
N LYS A 11 -8.13 -13.24 24.64
CA LYS A 11 -9.08 -13.05 25.76
C LYS A 11 -8.82 -11.80 26.62
N SER A 12 -7.77 -11.02 26.33
CA SER A 12 -7.42 -9.88 27.17
C SER A 12 -8.41 -8.72 27.02
N ARG A 13 -8.70 -8.02 28.12
CA ARG A 13 -9.55 -6.81 28.10
C ARG A 13 -9.01 -5.74 27.16
N GLY A 14 -7.69 -5.57 27.12
CA GLY A 14 -7.02 -4.63 26.22
C GLY A 14 -7.20 -4.98 24.74
N TYR A 15 -7.18 -6.26 24.39
CA TYR A 15 -7.46 -6.72 23.02
C TYR A 15 -8.89 -6.36 22.61
N TRP A 16 -9.89 -6.69 23.43
CA TRP A 16 -11.28 -6.36 23.13
C TRP A 16 -11.55 -4.85 23.06
N PHE A 17 -10.88 -4.06 23.90
CA PHE A 17 -10.93 -2.61 23.80
C PHE A 17 -10.35 -2.11 22.46
N ALA A 18 -9.18 -2.61 22.06
CA ALA A 18 -8.58 -2.26 20.77
C ALA A 18 -9.49 -2.65 19.58
N VAL A 19 -10.09 -3.85 19.63
CA VAL A 19 -11.07 -4.30 18.64
C VAL A 19 -12.27 -3.36 18.58
N ALA A 20 -12.84 -2.97 19.73
CA ALA A 20 -13.97 -2.06 19.79
C ALA A 20 -13.63 -0.67 19.21
N VAL A 21 -12.44 -0.14 19.52
CA VAL A 21 -11.96 1.14 18.96
C VAL A 21 -11.80 1.05 17.44
N VAL A 22 -11.17 -0.02 16.93
CA VAL A 22 -11.01 -0.22 15.48
C VAL A 22 -12.37 -0.37 14.79
N ALA A 23 -13.30 -1.12 15.39
CA ALA A 23 -14.65 -1.29 14.86
C ALA A 23 -15.43 0.04 14.81
N ALA A 24 -15.29 0.88 15.84
CA ALA A 24 -15.91 2.21 15.87
C ALA A 24 -15.34 3.14 14.79
N VAL A 25 -14.01 3.12 14.59
CA VAL A 25 -13.34 3.90 13.52
C VAL A 25 -13.78 3.40 12.13
N LEU A 26 -13.88 2.09 11.93
CA LEU A 26 -14.37 1.52 10.67
C LEU A 26 -15.83 1.92 10.41
N LEU A 27 -16.70 1.82 11.41
CA LEU A 27 -18.10 2.21 11.29
C LEU A 27 -18.22 3.71 10.94
N PHE A 28 -17.45 4.56 11.62
CA PHE A 28 -17.39 5.98 11.30
C PHE A 28 -16.91 6.23 9.87
N GLY A 29 -15.87 5.51 9.43
CA GLY A 29 -15.38 5.55 8.04
C GLY A 29 -16.44 5.15 7.02
N PHE A 30 -17.22 4.10 7.29
CA PHE A 30 -18.34 3.67 6.44
C PHE A 30 -19.46 4.71 6.37
N ILE A 31 -19.79 5.36 7.49
CA ILE A 31 -20.78 6.44 7.52
C ILE A 31 -20.28 7.62 6.66
N CYS A 32 -19.03 8.06 6.86
CA CYS A 32 -18.43 9.13 6.06
C CYS A 32 -18.39 8.79 4.56
N PHE A 33 -18.07 7.54 4.22
CA PHE A 33 -18.14 7.07 2.83
C PHE A 33 -19.57 7.13 2.27
N GLY A 34 -20.58 6.70 3.03
CA GLY A 34 -21.97 6.79 2.63
C GLY A 34 -22.42 8.22 2.37
N VAL A 35 -22.05 9.15 3.25
CA VAL A 35 -22.31 10.59 3.06
C VAL A 35 -21.60 11.11 1.81
N SER A 36 -20.32 10.78 1.63
CA SER A 36 -19.57 11.16 0.43
C SER A 36 -20.14 10.59 -0.88
N TYR A 37 -20.73 9.40 -0.84
CA TYR A 37 -21.34 8.78 -2.00
C TYR A 37 -22.65 9.48 -2.41
N VAL A 38 -23.41 9.98 -1.44
CA VAL A 38 -24.68 10.69 -1.69
C VAL A 38 -24.46 12.15 -2.06
N GLU A 39 -23.65 12.86 -1.29
CA GLU A 39 -23.40 14.31 -1.47
C GLU A 39 -22.37 14.61 -2.56
N GLY A 40 -21.61 13.59 -2.99
CA GLY A 40 -20.58 13.70 -4.02
C GLY A 40 -19.24 14.26 -3.52
N HIS A 41 -18.28 14.34 -4.44
CA HIS A 41 -16.87 14.68 -4.15
C HIS A 41 -16.61 16.12 -3.70
N GLN A 42 -17.61 16.99 -3.73
CA GLN A 42 -17.51 18.34 -3.18
C GLN A 42 -17.11 18.35 -1.70
N LEU A 43 -17.46 17.30 -0.95
CA LEU A 43 -17.08 17.15 0.46
C LEU A 43 -15.57 17.00 0.69
N PHE A 44 -14.81 16.60 -0.34
CA PHE A 44 -13.36 16.48 -0.23
C PHE A 44 -12.63 17.83 -0.37
N GLY A 45 -13.37 18.94 -0.56
CA GLY A 45 -12.78 20.27 -0.72
C GLY A 45 -12.12 20.48 -2.09
N GLY A 46 -12.42 19.61 -3.06
CA GLY A 46 -11.93 19.73 -4.43
C GLY A 46 -12.57 20.91 -5.16
N SER A 47 -11.86 21.43 -6.16
CA SER A 47 -12.36 22.44 -7.09
C SER A 47 -11.89 22.12 -8.51
N ASN A 48 -12.36 22.86 -9.51
CA ASN A 48 -11.85 22.72 -10.89
C ASN A 48 -10.35 23.04 -10.99
N VAL A 49 -9.81 23.81 -10.03
CA VAL A 49 -8.38 24.15 -9.97
C VAL A 49 -7.58 23.10 -9.18
N ILE A 50 -8.19 22.43 -8.20
CA ILE A 50 -7.56 21.38 -7.39
C ILE A 50 -8.46 20.15 -7.43
N PRO A 51 -8.31 19.29 -8.46
CA PRO A 51 -9.24 18.19 -8.71
C PRO A 51 -9.00 16.99 -7.80
N TRP A 52 -7.81 16.85 -7.21
CA TRP A 52 -7.45 15.72 -6.36
C TRP A 52 -7.40 16.17 -4.90
N GLY A 53 -8.35 15.65 -4.12
CA GLY A 53 -8.46 15.92 -2.69
C GLY A 53 -7.69 14.90 -1.83
N MET A 54 -8.10 14.81 -0.57
CA MET A 54 -7.51 13.90 0.41
C MET A 54 -7.44 12.41 -0.01
N PRO A 55 -8.43 11.84 -0.73
CA PRO A 55 -8.36 10.43 -1.14
C PRO A 55 -7.13 10.08 -1.97
N ILE A 56 -6.77 10.91 -2.96
CA ILE A 56 -5.56 10.71 -3.78
C ILE A 56 -4.28 10.91 -2.96
N VAL A 57 -4.24 11.92 -2.08
CA VAL A 57 -3.09 12.15 -1.20
C VAL A 57 -2.83 10.94 -0.31
N LEU A 58 -3.87 10.39 0.31
CA LEU A 58 -3.79 9.19 1.14
C LEU A 58 -3.41 7.96 0.32
N ALA A 59 -3.98 7.80 -0.88
CA ALA A 59 -3.65 6.68 -1.76
C ALA A 59 -2.15 6.65 -2.10
N ILE A 60 -1.59 7.79 -2.53
CA ILE A 60 -0.17 7.92 -2.87
C ILE A 60 0.71 7.68 -1.65
N TYR A 61 0.33 8.23 -0.51
CA TYR A 61 1.06 8.04 0.72
C TYR A 61 1.10 6.55 1.13
N PHE A 62 -0.04 5.87 1.12
CA PHE A 62 -0.12 4.44 1.45
C PHE A 62 0.58 3.53 0.43
N ILE A 63 0.49 3.84 -0.87
CA ILE A 63 1.30 3.18 -1.91
C ILE A 63 2.79 3.36 -1.57
N GLY A 64 3.21 4.61 -1.32
CA GLY A 64 4.53 5.01 -0.85
C GLY A 64 5.07 4.12 0.27
N LEU A 65 4.37 4.14 1.41
CA LEU A 65 4.70 3.39 2.60
C LEU A 65 4.75 1.88 2.36
N SER A 66 3.86 1.36 1.52
CA SER A 66 3.78 -0.07 1.20
C SER A 66 5.05 -0.57 0.50
N ALA A 67 5.48 0.06 -0.60
CA ALA A 67 6.68 -0.42 -1.28
C ALA A 67 7.94 -0.21 -0.46
N GLY A 68 8.05 0.90 0.27
CA GLY A 68 9.19 1.08 1.17
C GLY A 68 9.29 -0.06 2.20
N SER A 69 8.16 -0.47 2.77
CA SER A 69 8.10 -1.62 3.68
C SER A 69 8.49 -2.93 2.97
N LEU A 70 7.99 -3.18 1.76
CA LEU A 70 8.28 -4.41 1.01
C LEU A 70 9.75 -4.49 0.55
N ILE A 71 10.33 -3.37 0.10
CA ILE A 71 11.74 -3.31 -0.29
C ILE A 71 12.65 -3.63 0.89
N LEU A 72 12.30 -3.22 2.12
CA LEU A 72 13.06 -3.60 3.31
C LEU A 72 12.98 -5.09 3.65
N SER A 73 11.83 -5.73 3.45
CA SER A 73 11.75 -7.19 3.58
C SER A 73 12.73 -7.91 2.64
N SER A 74 12.94 -7.37 1.45
CA SER A 74 13.85 -7.96 0.48
C SER A 74 15.31 -7.99 0.95
N LEU A 75 15.73 -7.10 1.85
CA LEU A 75 17.08 -7.14 2.46
C LEU A 75 17.36 -8.50 3.10
N THR A 76 16.37 -9.13 3.73
CA THR A 76 16.50 -10.48 4.26
C THR A 76 16.38 -11.54 3.19
N TYR A 77 15.27 -11.56 2.45
CA TYR A 77 14.92 -12.72 1.62
C TYR A 77 15.58 -12.74 0.24
N VAL A 78 15.96 -11.58 -0.29
CA VAL A 78 16.62 -11.43 -1.60
C VAL A 78 18.13 -11.27 -1.41
N PHE A 79 18.54 -10.37 -0.51
CA PHE A 79 19.96 -10.05 -0.27
C PHE A 79 20.60 -10.87 0.86
N GLY A 80 19.84 -11.72 1.56
CA GLY A 80 20.38 -12.65 2.56
C GLY A 80 20.83 -12.01 3.87
N LYS A 81 20.43 -10.78 4.18
CA LYS A 81 20.77 -10.11 5.43
C LYS A 81 19.95 -10.69 6.59
N VAL A 82 20.58 -11.59 7.34
CA VAL A 82 19.96 -12.35 8.43
C VAL A 82 19.53 -11.45 9.60
N GLU A 83 20.19 -10.31 9.79
CA GLU A 83 19.90 -9.32 10.83
C GLU A 83 18.45 -8.81 10.79
N TYR A 84 17.87 -8.64 9.60
CA TYR A 84 16.50 -8.12 9.42
C TYR A 84 15.42 -9.20 9.42
N LYS A 85 15.79 -10.48 9.61
CA LYS A 85 14.85 -11.61 9.60
C LYS A 85 13.66 -11.47 10.58
N PRO A 86 13.83 -10.91 11.79
CA PRO A 86 12.72 -10.71 12.72
C PRO A 86 11.65 -9.73 12.20
N ILE A 87 12.06 -8.71 11.46
CA ILE A 87 11.17 -7.66 10.95
C ILE A 87 10.64 -7.94 9.54
N ALA A 88 11.33 -8.79 8.77
CA ALA A 88 11.03 -9.01 7.36
C ALA A 88 9.60 -9.49 7.11
N ARG A 89 9.08 -10.44 7.91
CA ARG A 89 7.68 -10.92 7.79
C ARG A 89 6.66 -9.81 8.06
N MET A 90 6.91 -9.03 9.11
CA MET A 90 6.05 -7.91 9.49
C MET A 90 6.07 -6.82 8.41
N ALA A 91 7.22 -6.58 7.79
CA ALA A 91 7.34 -5.59 6.71
C ALA A 91 6.51 -5.97 5.47
N VAL A 92 6.49 -7.24 5.06
CA VAL A 92 5.61 -7.69 3.96
C VAL A 92 4.14 -7.59 4.35
N PHE A 93 3.79 -8.00 5.57
CA PHE A 93 2.40 -7.90 6.04
C PHE A 93 1.92 -6.44 6.09
N LEU A 94 2.75 -5.54 6.62
CA LEU A 94 2.48 -4.11 6.64
C LEU A 94 2.31 -3.56 5.21
N ALA A 95 3.16 -3.98 4.27
CA ALA A 95 3.02 -3.60 2.86
C ALA A 95 1.66 -4.01 2.28
N ILE A 96 1.18 -5.21 2.56
CA ILE A 96 -0.14 -5.71 2.10
C ILE A 96 -1.27 -4.85 2.68
N VAL A 97 -1.22 -4.56 3.98
CA VAL A 97 -2.26 -3.74 4.64
C VAL A 97 -2.29 -2.32 4.06
N LEU A 98 -1.11 -1.73 3.83
CA LEU A 98 -0.99 -0.39 3.28
C LEU A 98 -1.47 -0.29 1.83
N ILE A 99 -1.08 -1.22 0.95
CA ILE A 99 -1.56 -1.18 -0.44
C ILE A 99 -3.08 -1.41 -0.50
N PHE A 100 -3.63 -2.26 0.37
CA PHE A 100 -5.07 -2.44 0.46
C PHE A 100 -5.79 -1.16 0.90
N GLY A 101 -5.24 -0.45 1.90
CA GLY A 101 -5.74 0.87 2.30
C GLY A 101 -5.65 1.92 1.18
N ALA A 102 -4.59 1.87 0.36
CA ALA A 102 -4.49 2.71 -0.82
C ALA A 102 -5.55 2.38 -1.86
N MET A 103 -5.82 1.11 -2.13
CA MET A 103 -6.86 0.67 -3.06
C MET A 103 -8.25 1.11 -2.60
N ILE A 104 -8.54 1.06 -1.30
CA ILE A 104 -9.77 1.62 -0.73
C ILE A 104 -9.82 3.13 -0.97
N SER A 105 -8.72 3.85 -0.74
CA SER A 105 -8.66 5.30 -0.97
C SER A 105 -8.91 5.66 -2.44
N ILE A 106 -8.37 4.88 -3.38
CA ILE A 106 -8.67 5.01 -4.82
C ILE A 106 -10.14 4.72 -5.10
N ALA A 107 -10.71 3.67 -4.52
CA ALA A 107 -12.13 3.35 -4.71
C ALA A 107 -13.05 4.46 -4.20
N VAL A 108 -12.69 5.13 -3.10
CA VAL A 108 -13.41 6.31 -2.58
C VAL A 108 -13.28 7.52 -3.51
N ASP A 109 -12.12 7.69 -4.15
CA ASP A 109 -11.89 8.73 -5.15
C ASP A 109 -12.62 8.48 -6.47
N LEU A 110 -13.09 7.26 -6.74
CA LEU A 110 -13.94 7.02 -7.91
C LEU A 110 -15.32 7.66 -7.65
N GLY A 111 -15.78 8.50 -8.57
CA GLY A 111 -17.15 9.05 -8.48
C GLY A 111 -18.24 7.98 -8.61
N ARG A 112 -17.90 6.81 -9.16
CA ARG A 112 -18.78 5.65 -9.31
C ARG A 112 -18.04 4.35 -8.95
N PRO A 113 -17.79 4.09 -7.66
CA PRO A 113 -17.02 2.93 -7.20
C PRO A 113 -17.61 1.60 -7.66
N GLU A 114 -18.93 1.51 -7.89
CA GLU A 114 -19.60 0.32 -8.40
C GLU A 114 -19.14 -0.09 -9.80
N LYS A 115 -18.51 0.83 -10.54
CA LYS A 115 -17.92 0.58 -11.87
C LYS A 115 -16.44 0.26 -11.82
N PHE A 116 -15.84 0.11 -10.63
CA PHE A 116 -14.42 -0.17 -10.45
C PHE A 116 -13.95 -1.40 -11.23
N TRP A 117 -14.78 -2.44 -11.37
CA TRP A 117 -14.46 -3.64 -12.16
C TRP A 117 -14.05 -3.36 -13.62
N ARG A 118 -14.47 -2.22 -14.19
CA ARG A 118 -14.06 -1.80 -15.54
C ARG A 118 -12.56 -1.56 -15.65
N LEU A 119 -11.87 -1.23 -14.56
CA LEU A 119 -10.41 -1.07 -14.51
C LEU A 119 -9.67 -2.39 -14.80
N PHE A 120 -10.31 -3.54 -14.62
CA PHE A 120 -9.72 -4.85 -14.90
C PHE A 120 -10.04 -5.40 -16.29
N MET A 121 -10.86 -4.71 -17.08
CA MET A 121 -11.12 -5.06 -18.49
C MET A 121 -10.02 -4.49 -19.37
N PHE A 122 -8.83 -5.07 -19.26
CA PHE A 122 -7.64 -4.62 -19.97
C PHE A 122 -7.85 -4.64 -21.49
N PHE A 123 -7.33 -3.63 -22.18
CA PHE A 123 -7.34 -3.49 -23.65
C PHE A 123 -8.72 -3.42 -24.33
N TYR A 124 -9.82 -3.67 -23.61
CA TYR A 124 -11.18 -3.61 -24.13
C TYR A 124 -11.91 -2.33 -23.71
N LEU A 125 -11.95 -2.01 -22.40
CA LEU A 125 -12.57 -0.78 -21.88
C LEU A 125 -11.56 0.25 -21.36
N ASN A 126 -10.28 -0.09 -21.25
CA ASN A 126 -9.25 0.78 -20.70
C ASN A 126 -8.34 1.35 -21.78
N ASN A 127 -8.12 2.66 -21.71
CA ASN A 127 -7.12 3.34 -22.51
C ASN A 127 -5.72 3.14 -21.92
N MET A 128 -4.90 2.31 -22.56
CA MET A 128 -3.53 1.99 -22.10
C MET A 128 -2.51 3.10 -22.32
N THR A 129 -2.89 4.22 -22.92
CA THR A 129 -2.05 5.43 -22.91
C THR A 129 -2.20 6.22 -21.62
N SER A 130 -3.25 5.96 -20.83
CA SER A 130 -3.46 6.63 -19.54
C SER A 130 -2.62 5.99 -18.43
N MET A 131 -1.83 6.81 -17.74
CA MET A 131 -1.09 6.37 -16.56
C MET A 131 -2.02 5.87 -15.45
N PHE A 132 -3.25 6.39 -15.32
CA PHE A 132 -4.22 5.85 -14.35
C PHE A 132 -4.62 4.40 -14.66
N ALA A 133 -4.83 4.07 -15.93
CA ALA A 133 -5.20 2.71 -16.34
C ALA A 133 -4.04 1.73 -16.12
N ILE A 134 -2.82 2.13 -16.49
CA ILE A 134 -1.60 1.35 -16.25
C ILE A 134 -1.42 1.12 -14.74
N ASN A 135 -1.56 2.17 -13.93
CA ASN A 135 -1.41 2.06 -12.49
C ASN A 135 -2.49 1.18 -11.83
N GLY A 136 -3.70 1.14 -12.36
CA GLY A 136 -4.72 0.17 -11.93
C GLY A 136 -4.23 -1.29 -12.03
N ILE A 137 -3.52 -1.63 -13.11
CA ILE A 137 -2.89 -2.94 -13.31
C ILE A 137 -1.75 -3.13 -12.31
N LEU A 138 -0.88 -2.13 -12.17
CA LEU A 138 0.27 -2.19 -11.27
C LEU A 138 -0.17 -2.40 -9.81
N TYR A 139 -1.16 -1.66 -9.33
CA TYR A 139 -1.64 -1.77 -7.94
C TYR A 139 -2.32 -3.11 -7.68
N GLY A 140 -3.19 -3.57 -8.59
CA GLY A 140 -3.84 -4.88 -8.47
C GLY A 140 -2.82 -6.02 -8.50
N GLY A 141 -1.89 -5.99 -9.46
CA GLY A 141 -0.81 -6.97 -9.55
C GLY A 141 0.09 -6.97 -8.32
N TYR A 142 0.42 -5.78 -7.80
CA TYR A 142 1.26 -5.64 -6.62
C TYR A 142 0.63 -6.23 -5.36
N PHE A 143 -0.67 -6.02 -5.17
CA PHE A 143 -1.41 -6.61 -4.06
C PHE A 143 -1.38 -8.14 -4.13
N VAL A 144 -1.68 -8.72 -5.29
CA VAL A 144 -1.66 -10.18 -5.49
C VAL A 144 -0.26 -10.75 -5.29
N ILE A 145 0.77 -10.14 -5.89
CA ILE A 145 2.16 -10.57 -5.75
C ILE A 145 2.59 -10.50 -4.28
N SER A 146 2.21 -9.45 -3.55
CA SER A 146 2.54 -9.29 -2.13
C SER A 146 1.89 -10.39 -1.27
N ILE A 147 0.63 -10.72 -1.53
CA ILE A 147 -0.05 -11.84 -0.84
C ILE A 147 0.63 -13.17 -1.13
N LEU A 148 0.93 -13.46 -2.40
CA LEU A 148 1.60 -14.70 -2.79
C LEU A 148 2.99 -14.79 -2.16
N TYR A 149 3.75 -13.69 -2.18
CA TYR A 149 5.06 -13.60 -1.55
C TYR A 149 4.99 -13.87 -0.06
N PHE A 150 4.02 -13.26 0.65
CA PHE A 150 3.79 -13.52 2.06
C PHE A 150 3.41 -14.98 2.34
N GLY A 151 2.52 -15.57 1.53
CA GLY A 151 2.14 -16.98 1.65
C GLY A 151 3.33 -17.94 1.50
N VAL A 152 4.22 -17.66 0.54
CA VAL A 152 5.45 -18.44 0.33
C VAL A 152 6.42 -18.32 1.51
N ILE A 153 6.56 -17.11 2.08
CA ILE A 153 7.34 -16.89 3.30
C ILE A 153 6.79 -17.76 4.45
N LEU A 154 5.47 -17.82 4.61
CA LEU A 154 4.82 -18.63 5.65
C LEU A 154 4.99 -20.13 5.40
N ALA A 155 4.97 -20.56 4.14
CA ALA A 155 5.25 -21.95 3.74
C ALA A 155 6.74 -22.35 3.89
N GLN A 156 7.61 -21.42 4.28
CA GLN A 156 9.05 -21.61 4.52
C GLN A 156 9.82 -22.21 3.32
N GLN A 157 9.34 -21.99 2.09
CA GLN A 157 10.01 -22.46 0.88
C GLN A 157 11.10 -21.48 0.45
N GLN A 158 12.36 -21.76 0.79
CA GLN A 158 13.46 -20.80 0.63
C GLN A 158 13.70 -20.36 -0.82
N MET A 159 13.75 -21.30 -1.77
CA MET A 159 13.99 -20.98 -3.18
C MET A 159 12.87 -20.11 -3.75
N LEU A 160 11.62 -20.51 -3.53
CA LEU A 160 10.46 -19.77 -4.00
C LEU A 160 10.34 -18.40 -3.32
N THR A 161 10.69 -18.31 -2.03
CA THR A 161 10.71 -17.04 -1.28
C THR A 161 11.68 -16.04 -1.93
N ARG A 162 12.85 -16.50 -2.35
CA ARG A 162 13.84 -15.63 -3.02
C ARG A 162 13.34 -15.16 -4.38
N ILE A 163 12.78 -16.07 -5.18
CA ILE A 163 12.23 -15.75 -6.51
C ILE A 163 11.07 -14.75 -6.39
N MET A 164 10.10 -15.06 -5.53
CA MET A 164 8.94 -14.19 -5.29
C MET A 164 9.36 -12.84 -4.69
N GLY A 165 10.40 -12.81 -3.84
CA GLY A 165 10.95 -11.58 -3.31
C GLY A 165 11.54 -10.67 -4.40
N ILE A 166 12.28 -11.23 -5.36
CA ILE A 166 12.81 -10.47 -6.50
C ILE A 166 11.66 -9.92 -7.35
N ILE A 167 10.67 -10.75 -7.68
CA ILE A 167 9.48 -10.34 -8.45
C ILE A 167 8.75 -9.20 -7.72
N ALA A 168 8.52 -9.35 -6.41
CA ALA A 168 7.82 -8.37 -5.61
C ALA A 168 8.57 -7.03 -5.54
N VAL A 169 9.90 -7.03 -5.40
CA VAL A 169 10.72 -5.81 -5.40
C VAL A 169 10.69 -5.11 -6.76
N CYS A 170 10.91 -5.85 -7.85
CA CYS A 170 10.84 -5.28 -9.19
C CYS A 170 9.47 -4.66 -9.45
N TRP A 171 8.40 -5.37 -9.05
CA TRP A 171 7.04 -4.87 -9.19
C TRP A 171 6.76 -3.65 -8.31
N ALA A 172 7.27 -3.62 -7.07
CA ALA A 172 7.15 -2.46 -6.18
C ALA A 172 7.83 -1.22 -6.77
N VAL A 173 9.01 -1.38 -7.39
CA VAL A 173 9.68 -0.28 -8.10
C VAL A 173 8.83 0.22 -9.26
N LEU A 174 8.24 -0.68 -10.06
CA LEU A 174 7.36 -0.31 -11.17
C LEU A 174 6.09 0.42 -10.71
N VAL A 175 5.46 -0.03 -9.63
CA VAL A 175 4.28 0.61 -9.02
C VAL A 175 4.58 2.05 -8.64
N HIS A 176 5.76 2.29 -8.05
CA HIS A 176 6.12 3.60 -7.53
C HIS A 176 6.55 4.56 -8.62
N MET A 177 7.36 4.07 -9.55
CA MET A 177 7.70 4.82 -10.75
C MET A 177 6.46 5.12 -11.58
N GLY A 178 5.53 4.16 -11.70
CA GLY A 178 4.22 4.34 -12.34
C GLY A 178 3.37 5.39 -11.63
N THR A 179 3.36 5.41 -10.30
CA THR A 179 2.61 6.41 -9.51
C THR A 179 3.21 7.79 -9.71
N GLY A 180 4.54 7.93 -9.67
CA GLY A 180 5.21 9.20 -9.97
C GLY A 180 5.00 9.64 -11.42
N ALA A 181 4.88 8.69 -12.36
CA ALA A 181 4.56 8.97 -13.75
C ALA A 181 3.15 9.59 -13.91
N ILE A 182 2.16 9.23 -13.07
CA ILE A 182 0.84 9.90 -13.08
C ILE A 182 1.00 11.41 -13.03
N PHE A 183 1.90 11.91 -12.17
CA PHE A 183 2.20 13.34 -12.02
C PHE A 183 3.16 13.86 -13.09
N GLY A 184 4.19 13.08 -13.42
CA GLY A 184 5.22 13.46 -14.38
C GLY A 184 4.70 13.70 -15.79
N PHE A 185 3.57 13.08 -16.16
CA PHE A 185 2.91 13.25 -17.46
C PHE A 185 1.80 14.32 -17.49
N VAL A 186 1.52 15.02 -16.38
CA VAL A 186 0.50 16.10 -16.35
C VAL A 186 1.10 17.40 -16.87
N GLU A 187 1.22 17.53 -18.19
CA GLU A 187 1.78 18.72 -18.86
C GLU A 187 1.05 20.02 -18.46
N ALA A 188 -0.26 19.94 -18.20
CA ALA A 188 -1.07 21.08 -17.77
C ALA A 188 -0.67 21.67 -16.40
N ARG A 189 0.23 21.04 -15.65
CA ARG A 189 0.73 21.54 -14.36
C ARG A 189 2.25 21.51 -14.32
N GLU A 190 2.87 22.66 -14.61
CA GLU A 190 4.34 22.81 -14.68
C GLU A 190 5.07 22.32 -13.42
N ALA A 191 4.50 22.54 -12.23
CA ALA A 191 5.11 22.07 -10.97
C ALA A 191 5.17 20.52 -10.85
N TRP A 192 4.36 19.80 -11.63
CA TRP A 192 4.28 18.33 -11.62
C TRP A 192 4.99 17.74 -12.83
N PHE A 193 4.84 18.36 -14.00
CA PHE A 193 5.39 17.88 -15.26
C PHE A 193 6.92 17.84 -15.20
N SER A 194 7.46 16.64 -14.99
CA SER A 194 8.90 16.44 -14.98
C SER A 194 9.27 14.96 -15.18
N PRO A 195 10.27 14.67 -16.03
CA PRO A 195 10.79 13.31 -16.21
C PRO A 195 11.36 12.68 -14.93
N ILE A 196 11.73 13.47 -13.92
CA ILE A 196 12.32 12.95 -12.67
C ILE A 196 11.27 12.47 -11.65
N LYS A 197 9.97 12.81 -11.82
CA LYS A 197 8.92 12.46 -10.84
C LYS A 197 8.86 10.98 -10.46
N PRO A 198 9.00 10.01 -11.38
CA PRO A 198 9.06 8.59 -11.03
C PRO A 198 10.16 8.26 -10.00
N LEU A 199 11.33 8.89 -10.13
CA LEU A 199 12.47 8.68 -9.23
C LEU A 199 12.28 9.39 -7.89
N GLU A 200 11.72 10.61 -7.90
CA GLU A 200 11.36 11.32 -6.68
C GLU A 200 10.39 10.49 -5.83
N PHE A 201 9.34 9.94 -6.44
CA PHE A 201 8.35 9.10 -5.75
C PHE A 201 8.97 7.81 -5.20
N LEU A 202 9.88 7.17 -5.94
CA LEU A 202 10.60 6.00 -5.45
C LEU A 202 11.46 6.35 -4.22
N SER A 203 12.17 7.48 -4.25
CA SER A 203 12.99 7.94 -3.11
C SER A 203 12.14 8.29 -1.88
N ALA A 204 11.00 8.95 -2.09
CA ALA A 204 10.06 9.31 -1.02
C ALA A 204 9.42 8.07 -0.39
N ALA A 205 9.17 7.02 -1.17
CA ALA A 205 8.63 5.78 -0.66
C ALA A 205 9.63 4.97 0.16
N LEU A 206 10.88 4.89 -0.27
CA LEU A 206 11.94 4.23 0.50
C LEU A 206 12.12 4.89 1.87
N THR A 207 12.18 6.23 1.88
CA THR A 207 12.36 7.01 3.11
C THR A 207 11.15 6.92 4.03
N SER A 208 9.94 7.16 3.52
CA SER A 208 8.71 7.12 4.33
C SER A 208 8.36 5.71 4.81
N GLY A 209 8.51 4.69 3.96
CA GLY A 209 8.24 3.30 4.35
C GLY A 209 9.24 2.78 5.38
N MET A 210 10.52 3.17 5.29
CA MET A 210 11.50 2.87 6.34
C MET A 210 11.14 3.53 7.67
N ALA A 211 10.79 4.82 7.64
CA ALA A 211 10.39 5.55 8.84
C ALA A 211 9.19 4.89 9.53
N LEU A 212 8.16 4.52 8.76
CA LEU A 212 7.00 3.84 9.30
C LEU A 212 7.36 2.46 9.87
N LEU A 213 8.18 1.67 9.17
CA LEU A 213 8.56 0.34 9.64
C LEU A 213 9.31 0.43 10.98
N ILE A 214 10.20 1.42 11.16
CA ILE A 214 10.88 1.68 12.43
C ILE A 214 9.87 1.96 13.54
N VAL A 215 8.93 2.89 13.31
CA VAL A 215 7.89 3.26 14.28
C VAL A 215 7.04 2.05 14.67
N VAL A 216 6.55 1.29 13.68
CA VAL A 216 5.74 0.08 13.90
C VAL A 216 6.52 -0.98 14.66
N THR A 217 7.80 -1.16 14.33
CA THR A 217 8.66 -2.14 15.00
C THR A 217 8.86 -1.77 16.48
N ILE A 218 9.20 -0.51 16.77
CA ILE A 218 9.39 -0.03 18.15
C ILE A 218 8.09 -0.15 18.94
N ALA A 219 6.96 0.26 18.35
CA ALA A 219 5.66 0.15 19.00
C ALA A 219 5.29 -1.30 19.30
N THR A 220 5.49 -2.21 18.34
CA THR A 220 5.20 -3.64 18.50
C THR A 220 6.02 -4.26 19.62
N PHE A 221 7.32 -3.97 19.69
CA PHE A 221 8.19 -4.49 20.75
C PHE A 221 7.79 -3.96 22.13
N LYS A 222 7.62 -2.64 22.26
CA LYS A 222 7.16 -2.01 23.52
C LYS A 222 5.82 -2.57 24.02
N LEU A 223 4.85 -2.75 23.13
CA LEU A 223 3.52 -3.26 23.49
C LEU A 223 3.54 -4.77 23.81
N SER A 224 4.45 -5.52 23.20
CA SER A 224 4.59 -6.97 23.43
C SER A 224 5.47 -7.31 24.64
N GLY A 225 6.10 -6.32 25.27
CA GLY A 225 7.01 -6.53 26.41
C GLY A 225 8.30 -7.27 26.04
N LYS A 226 8.70 -7.23 24.76
CA LYS A 226 9.93 -7.82 24.21
C LYS A 226 10.85 -6.70 23.74
#